data_AF-A0A7C5QL19-F1
#
_entry.id   AF-A0A7C5QL19-F1
#
_cell.length_a   1.000
_cell.length_b   1.000
_cell.length_c   1.000
_cell.angle_alpha   90.00
_cell.angle_beta   90.00
_cell.angle_gamma   90.00
#
_symmetry.space_group_name_H-M   'P 1'
#
loop_
_entity.id
_entity.type
_entity.pdbx_description
1 polymer ?
#
loop_
_entity_poly.entity_id
_entity_poly.type
_entity_poly.pdbx_seq_one_letter_code
_entity_poly.pdbx_strand_id
1 'polypeptide(L)'
;GACVSPPDGDGLVLVPLLAIRTTGPSEEGEDGGPDEEPGCPDLTVIRVESVCSLDRERTVTVAATIKNIGDQPTPVTTWARLSSSTHPGSDYAAVGILDPGEETVIHLSFSFSFKYPPCVDFTVEADTFNAIDECNESNNEMDGSICCPN
;
A
#
# COMPACT_ATOMS: atom_id res chain seq x y z
N GLY A 1 -51.93 -54.87 11.62
CA GLY A 1 -50.59 -55.22 12.13
C GLY A 1 -49.96 -53.96 12.63
N ALA A 2 -49.66 -53.93 13.93
CA ALA A 2 -49.12 -52.80 14.69
C ALA A 2 -47.74 -52.34 14.13
N CYS A 3 -47.26 -51.12 14.35
CA CYS A 3 -46.84 -50.59 15.64
C CYS A 3 -46.51 -49.08 15.46
N VAL A 4 -47.29 -48.20 16.11
CA VAL A 4 -46.95 -47.36 17.29
C VAL A 4 -46.01 -46.16 17.04
N SER A 5 -46.59 -44.99 17.29
CA SER A 5 -46.09 -43.62 17.14
C SER A 5 -44.95 -43.23 18.08
N PRO A 6 -44.16 -42.19 17.78
CA PRO A 6 -43.51 -41.38 18.80
C PRO A 6 -44.40 -40.20 19.24
N PRO A 7 -44.29 -39.74 20.50
CA PRO A 7 -44.91 -38.51 20.97
C PRO A 7 -44.02 -37.28 20.73
N ASP A 8 -44.71 -36.22 20.34
CA ASP A 8 -44.62 -34.81 20.75
C ASP A 8 -43.29 -34.33 21.36
N GLY A 9 -42.70 -33.35 20.65
CA GLY A 9 -41.55 -32.61 21.12
C GLY A 9 -41.89 -31.50 22.10
N ASP A 10 -40.83 -30.89 22.62
CA ASP A 10 -40.70 -29.44 22.73
C ASP A 10 -39.22 -29.11 22.90
N GLY A 11 -38.78 -27.96 22.38
CA GLY A 11 -37.41 -27.47 22.57
C GLY A 11 -36.79 -26.83 21.33
N LEU A 12 -37.14 -25.56 21.09
CA LEU A 12 -36.42 -24.66 20.18
C LEU A 12 -34.91 -24.64 20.45
N VAL A 13 -34.08 -24.84 19.41
CA VAL A 13 -32.73 -24.27 19.36
C VAL A 13 -32.41 -23.79 17.94
N LEU A 14 -31.84 -22.59 17.90
CA LEU A 14 -31.44 -21.74 16.76
C LEU A 14 -30.71 -22.48 15.63
N VAL A 15 -31.10 -22.15 14.40
CA VAL A 15 -30.33 -22.47 13.18
C VAL A 15 -29.33 -21.35 12.95
N PRO A 16 -28.07 -21.68 12.65
CA PRO A 16 -27.52 -21.20 11.40
C PRO A 16 -27.08 -22.35 10.50
N LEU A 17 -27.21 -22.08 9.21
CA LEU A 17 -27.16 -23.01 8.11
C LEU A 17 -25.75 -23.56 7.88
N LEU A 18 -25.72 -24.86 7.69
CA LEU A 18 -24.65 -25.77 7.30
C LEU A 18 -23.77 -25.30 6.12
N ALA A 19 -22.46 -25.52 6.22
CA ALA A 19 -21.62 -25.92 5.10
C ALA A 19 -20.48 -26.86 5.55
N ILE A 20 -20.87 -28.13 5.74
CA ILE A 20 -20.18 -29.41 5.46
C ILE A 20 -18.64 -29.46 5.63
N ARG A 21 -18.22 -30.12 6.72
CA ARG A 21 -16.90 -30.76 6.84
C ARG A 21 -16.94 -32.12 6.14
N THR A 22 -16.08 -32.34 5.15
CA THR A 22 -15.71 -33.70 4.72
C THR A 22 -14.33 -34.02 5.30
N THR A 23 -14.28 -34.82 6.36
CA THR A 23 -13.06 -35.41 6.88
C THR A 23 -12.60 -36.52 5.95
N GLY A 24 -11.52 -36.30 5.20
CA GLY A 24 -10.64 -37.38 4.74
C GLY A 24 -9.77 -37.85 5.92
N PRO A 25 -9.35 -39.12 5.98
CA PRO A 25 -8.60 -39.64 7.11
C PRO A 25 -7.20 -39.03 7.14
N SER A 26 -6.80 -38.62 8.34
CA SER A 26 -5.46 -38.17 8.73
C SER A 26 -4.41 -39.23 8.41
N GLU A 27 -3.46 -38.88 7.54
CA GLU A 27 -2.15 -39.53 7.52
C GLU A 27 -1.16 -38.59 8.20
N GLU A 28 -0.52 -39.15 9.22
CA GLU A 28 0.47 -38.51 10.05
C GLU A 28 1.70 -38.15 9.20
N GLY A 29 2.01 -36.85 9.16
CA GLY A 29 3.22 -36.30 8.60
C GLY A 29 3.71 -35.20 9.53
N GLU A 30 4.60 -35.57 10.44
CA GLU A 30 5.51 -34.68 11.15
C GLU A 30 6.16 -33.69 10.18
N ASP A 31 5.85 -32.40 10.31
CA ASP A 31 6.86 -31.33 10.33
C ASP A 31 6.22 -30.04 10.88
N GLY A 32 6.37 -29.81 12.19
CA GLY A 32 6.09 -28.52 12.80
C GLY A 32 7.19 -27.52 12.42
N GLY A 33 7.23 -27.13 11.15
CA GLY A 33 7.95 -25.95 10.71
C GLY A 33 7.38 -24.72 11.43
N PRO A 34 8.19 -23.69 11.74
CA PRO A 34 7.64 -22.46 12.31
C PRO A 34 6.52 -21.97 11.39
N ASP A 35 5.39 -21.59 11.96
CA ASP A 35 4.32 -20.89 11.24
C ASP A 35 4.97 -19.66 10.57
N GLU A 36 5.43 -19.79 9.32
CA GLU A 36 5.92 -18.67 8.53
C GLU A 36 4.71 -17.74 8.38
N GLU A 37 4.76 -16.58 9.05
CA GLU A 37 3.75 -15.55 8.82
C GLU A 37 3.67 -15.30 7.31
N PRO A 38 2.46 -15.23 6.73
CA PRO A 38 2.34 -14.98 5.30
C PRO A 38 3.07 -13.68 4.98
N GLY A 39 3.99 -13.76 4.01
CA GLY A 39 4.73 -12.60 3.54
C GLY A 39 3.82 -11.47 3.02
N CYS A 40 4.38 -10.27 2.89
CA CYS A 40 3.69 -9.07 2.44
C CYS A 40 4.58 -8.20 1.54
N PRO A 41 3.99 -7.39 0.65
CA PRO A 41 4.70 -6.29 0.01
C PRO A 41 5.08 -5.22 1.05
N ASP A 42 6.12 -4.44 0.77
CA ASP A 42 6.55 -3.32 1.61
C ASP A 42 7.21 -2.28 0.71
N LEU A 43 6.43 -1.31 0.26
CA LEU A 43 6.86 -0.20 -0.56
C LEU A 43 7.58 0.83 0.31
N THR A 44 8.62 1.42 -0.25
CA THR A 44 9.30 2.53 0.39
C THR A 44 9.94 3.43 -0.66
N VAL A 45 9.92 4.73 -0.40
CA VAL A 45 10.64 5.70 -1.21
C VAL A 45 12.10 5.69 -0.77
N ILE A 46 12.99 5.13 -1.59
CA ILE A 46 14.42 4.97 -1.23
C ILE A 46 15.31 6.13 -1.69
N ARG A 47 14.83 6.94 -2.64
CA ARG A 47 15.58 8.08 -3.17
C ARG A 47 14.64 9.13 -3.73
N VAL A 48 14.98 10.38 -3.48
CA VAL A 48 14.33 11.56 -4.05
C VAL A 48 15.40 12.47 -4.64
N GLU A 49 15.22 12.83 -5.90
CA GLU A 49 16.01 13.87 -6.57
C GLU A 49 15.07 14.96 -7.05
N SER A 50 15.47 16.22 -6.88
CA SER A 50 14.62 17.35 -7.24
C SER A 50 15.38 18.41 -8.04
N VAL A 51 14.65 19.04 -8.95
CA VAL A 51 15.10 20.20 -9.71
C VAL A 51 14.00 21.25 -9.70
N CYS A 52 14.38 22.52 -9.74
CA CYS A 52 13.43 23.61 -9.90
C CYS A 52 13.74 24.40 -11.18
N SER A 53 12.70 24.64 -11.98
CA SER A 53 12.73 25.49 -13.17
C SER A 53 11.91 26.77 -12.98
N LEU A 54 12.33 27.83 -13.65
CA LEU A 54 11.62 29.11 -13.67
C LEU A 54 11.06 29.37 -15.07
N ASP A 55 9.76 29.61 -15.15
CA ASP A 55 9.12 30.21 -16.32
C ASP A 55 8.15 31.31 -15.85
N ARG A 56 6.84 31.11 -16.01
CA ARG A 56 5.81 32.02 -15.46
C ARG A 56 5.59 31.85 -13.96
N GLU A 57 6.09 30.75 -13.42
CA GLU A 57 6.01 30.34 -12.03
C GLU A 57 7.23 29.47 -11.68
N ARG A 58 7.33 29.05 -10.42
CA ARG A 58 8.33 28.10 -9.96
C ARG A 58 7.76 26.70 -10.08
N THR A 59 8.43 25.82 -10.81
CA THR A 59 8.01 24.41 -10.96
C THR A 59 9.08 23.52 -10.34
N VAL A 60 8.66 22.72 -9.37
CA VAL A 60 9.50 21.67 -8.78
C VAL A 60 9.17 20.36 -9.47
N THR A 61 10.19 19.71 -10.01
CA THR A 61 10.10 18.36 -10.56
C THR A 61 10.90 17.42 -9.67
N VAL A 62 10.26 16.33 -9.26
CA VAL A 62 10.84 15.29 -8.40
C VAL A 62 10.91 13.99 -9.18
N ALA A 63 12.08 13.36 -9.17
CA ALA A 63 12.25 11.95 -9.53
C ALA A 63 12.37 11.15 -8.23
N ALA A 64 11.40 10.28 -7.98
CA ALA A 64 11.39 9.41 -6.79
C ALA A 64 11.63 7.96 -7.20
N THR A 65 12.54 7.28 -6.52
CA THR A 65 12.75 5.83 -6.66
C THR A 65 11.97 5.13 -5.55
N ILE A 66 11.00 4.32 -5.96
CA ILE A 66 10.18 3.50 -5.07
C ILE A 66 10.62 2.06 -5.23
N LYS A 67 10.77 1.36 -4.12
CA LYS A 67 11.19 -0.04 -4.07
C LYS A 67 10.23 -0.85 -3.23
N ASN A 68 9.95 -2.08 -3.67
CA ASN A 68 9.34 -3.09 -2.81
C ASN A 68 10.46 -3.81 -2.03
N ILE A 69 10.60 -3.55 -0.74
CA ILE A 69 11.54 -4.22 0.18
C ILE A 69 10.91 -5.44 0.88
N GLY A 70 9.63 -5.70 0.63
CA GLY A 70 8.90 -6.86 1.13
C GLY A 70 9.27 -8.15 0.41
N ASP A 71 8.65 -9.26 0.84
CA ASP A 71 8.89 -10.60 0.30
C ASP A 71 7.77 -11.09 -0.63
N GLN A 72 6.71 -10.30 -0.82
CA GLN A 72 5.66 -10.53 -1.80
C GLN A 72 5.57 -9.41 -2.84
N PRO A 73 5.11 -9.71 -4.07
CA PRO A 73 4.83 -8.68 -5.07
C PRO A 73 3.65 -7.80 -4.64
N THR A 74 3.63 -6.55 -5.08
CA THR A 74 2.44 -5.70 -4.92
C THR A 74 1.26 -6.30 -5.72
N PRO A 75 0.07 -6.51 -5.13
CA PRO A 75 -1.02 -7.22 -5.79
C PRO A 75 -1.73 -6.40 -6.88
N VAL A 76 -1.61 -5.07 -6.81
CA VAL A 76 -2.27 -4.11 -7.71
C VAL A 76 -1.35 -2.93 -7.98
N THR A 77 -1.64 -2.17 -9.04
CA THR A 77 -1.02 -0.85 -9.22
C THR A 77 -1.51 0.11 -8.15
N THR A 78 -0.58 0.80 -7.49
CA THR A 78 -0.89 1.93 -6.60
C THR A 78 -0.38 3.27 -7.14
N TRP A 79 -0.64 4.35 -6.40
CA TRP A 79 -0.30 5.72 -6.70
C TRP A 79 0.63 6.27 -5.63
N ALA A 80 1.64 7.00 -6.09
CA ALA A 80 2.42 7.87 -5.23
C ALA A 80 1.93 9.31 -5.35
N ARG A 81 2.15 10.08 -4.29
CA ARG A 81 1.79 11.49 -4.20
C ARG A 81 3.01 12.34 -3.89
N LEU A 82 3.16 13.45 -4.62
CA LEU A 82 4.01 14.56 -4.22
C LEU A 82 3.14 15.65 -3.60
N SER A 83 3.48 16.11 -2.41
CA SER A 83 2.77 17.22 -1.78
C SER A 83 3.69 18.12 -0.97
N SER A 84 3.22 19.32 -0.64
CA SER A 84 3.94 20.25 0.22
C SER A 84 2.97 20.90 1.20
N SER A 85 3.38 21.06 2.46
CA SER A 85 2.59 21.74 3.49
C SER A 85 2.76 23.27 3.46
N THR A 86 3.81 23.77 2.82
CA THR A 86 4.21 25.19 2.82
C THR A 86 3.84 25.93 1.54
N HIS A 87 3.62 25.19 0.44
CA HIS A 87 3.30 25.68 -0.89
C HIS A 87 2.08 24.94 -1.46
N PRO A 88 1.22 25.63 -2.24
CA PRO A 88 0.11 24.98 -2.90
C PRO A 88 0.60 24.05 -4.00
N GLY A 89 -0.14 22.97 -4.20
CA GLY A 89 0.11 22.02 -5.28
C GLY A 89 0.33 20.60 -4.76
N SER A 90 -0.01 19.65 -5.62
CA SER A 90 0.29 18.23 -5.43
C SER A 90 0.22 17.56 -6.79
N ASP A 91 0.87 16.42 -6.91
CA ASP A 91 0.83 15.59 -8.11
C ASP A 91 0.75 14.11 -7.74
N TYR A 92 0.30 13.30 -8.69
CA TYR A 92 0.14 11.86 -8.52
C TYR A 92 0.71 11.11 -9.73
N ALA A 93 1.38 9.99 -9.46
CA ALA A 93 1.92 9.12 -10.48
C ALA A 93 1.68 7.66 -10.11
N ALA A 94 1.38 6.84 -11.11
CA ALA A 94 1.24 5.40 -10.93
C ALA A 94 2.62 4.78 -10.67
N VAL A 95 2.72 3.93 -9.65
CA VAL A 95 3.95 3.18 -9.31
C VAL A 95 4.05 1.91 -10.16
N GLY A 96 2.91 1.28 -10.47
CA GLY A 96 2.85 -0.01 -11.15
C GLY A 96 2.84 -1.18 -10.16
N ILE A 97 3.10 -2.38 -10.67
CA ILE A 97 3.33 -3.59 -9.86
C ILE A 97 4.83 -3.79 -9.73
N LEU A 98 5.33 -4.04 -8.51
CA LEU A 98 6.73 -4.32 -8.22
C LEU A 98 6.87 -5.69 -7.56
N ASP A 99 7.70 -6.54 -8.15
CA ASP A 99 8.15 -7.79 -7.53
C ASP A 99 9.05 -7.52 -6.30
N PRO A 100 9.28 -8.51 -5.42
CA PRO A 100 10.21 -8.37 -4.30
C PRO A 100 11.60 -7.88 -4.73
N GLY A 101 12.05 -6.78 -4.15
CA GLY A 101 13.33 -6.14 -4.45
C GLY A 101 13.34 -5.27 -5.71
N GLU A 102 12.26 -5.25 -6.51
CA GLU A 102 12.14 -4.41 -7.69
C GLU A 102 11.96 -2.93 -7.32
N GLU A 103 12.47 -2.05 -8.18
CA GLU A 103 12.35 -0.61 -8.04
C GLU A 103 11.85 0.04 -9.33
N THR A 104 11.16 1.16 -9.18
CA THR A 104 10.70 2.01 -10.28
C THR A 104 11.03 3.46 -10.00
N VAL A 105 11.19 4.24 -11.06
CA VAL A 105 11.37 5.69 -10.98
C VAL A 105 10.12 6.37 -11.50
N ILE A 106 9.51 7.18 -10.65
CA ILE A 106 8.36 8.02 -11.01
C ILE A 106 8.76 9.48 -11.07
N HIS A 107 8.05 10.25 -11.89
CA HIS A 107 8.24 11.68 -12.04
C HIS A 107 6.98 12.43 -11.63
N LEU A 108 7.12 13.37 -10.71
CA LEU A 108 6.05 14.16 -10.12
C LEU A 108 6.42 15.64 -10.19
N SER A 109 5.44 16.54 -10.31
CA SER A 109 5.72 17.97 -10.30
C SER A 109 4.55 18.82 -9.81
N PHE A 110 4.85 19.89 -9.08
CA PHE A 110 3.89 20.96 -8.83
C PHE A 110 4.52 22.32 -9.09
N SER A 111 3.66 23.28 -9.41
CA SER A 111 4.05 24.67 -9.60
C SER A 111 3.46 25.59 -8.55
N PHE A 112 4.19 26.65 -8.22
CA PHE A 112 3.73 27.70 -7.32
C PHE A 112 4.23 29.08 -7.77
N SER A 113 3.40 30.10 -7.54
CA SER A 113 3.72 31.47 -7.95
C SER A 113 4.87 32.09 -7.15
N PHE A 114 5.56 33.07 -7.73
CA PHE A 114 6.67 33.83 -7.11
C PHE A 114 6.34 34.59 -5.81
N LYS A 115 5.07 34.65 -5.39
CA LYS A 115 4.67 35.27 -4.11
C LYS A 115 5.01 34.41 -2.89
N TYR A 116 5.22 33.11 -3.08
CA TYR A 116 5.64 32.20 -2.02
C TYR A 116 7.18 32.21 -1.90
N PRO A 117 7.72 31.81 -0.73
CA PRO A 117 9.16 31.63 -0.56
C PRO A 117 9.77 30.75 -1.68
N PRO A 118 11.02 30.98 -2.10
CA PRO A 118 11.64 30.18 -3.15
C PRO A 118 12.04 28.77 -2.68
N CYS A 119 12.17 28.57 -1.37
CA CYS A 119 12.50 27.28 -0.77
C CYS A 119 11.22 26.57 -0.33
N VAL A 120 11.09 25.30 -0.73
CA VAL A 120 9.94 24.45 -0.44
C VAL A 120 10.41 23.13 0.15
N ASP A 121 9.74 22.74 1.23
CA ASP A 121 9.77 21.39 1.78
C ASP A 121 8.59 20.60 1.19
N PHE A 122 8.84 19.37 0.78
CA PHE A 122 7.86 18.48 0.16
C PHE A 122 8.02 17.05 0.66
N THR A 123 6.96 16.26 0.52
CA THR A 123 6.91 14.85 0.89
C THR A 123 6.47 14.05 -0.33
N VAL A 124 7.17 12.94 -0.59
CA VAL A 124 6.74 11.90 -1.51
C VAL A 124 6.23 10.72 -0.69
N GLU A 125 5.03 10.27 -0.99
CA GLU A 125 4.34 9.16 -0.31
C GLU A 125 4.02 8.08 -1.36
N ALA A 126 4.55 6.88 -1.18
CA ALA A 126 4.10 5.69 -1.92
C ALA A 126 2.79 5.15 -1.32
N ASP A 127 2.00 4.46 -2.13
CA ASP A 127 0.66 3.95 -1.76
C ASP A 127 -0.25 4.96 -1.02
N THR A 128 -0.34 6.20 -1.53
CA THR A 128 -1.05 7.33 -0.87
C THR A 128 -2.54 7.10 -0.57
N PHE A 129 -3.13 6.04 -1.12
CA PHE A 129 -4.53 5.66 -0.88
C PHE A 129 -4.66 4.39 -0.04
N ASN A 130 -3.56 3.86 0.49
CA ASN A 130 -3.48 2.61 1.26
C ASN A 130 -4.17 1.46 0.50
N ALA A 131 -3.89 1.35 -0.80
CA ALA A 131 -4.51 0.36 -1.68
C ALA A 131 -3.87 -1.03 -1.53
N ILE A 132 -2.67 -1.09 -0.98
CA ILE A 132 -1.93 -2.29 -0.66
C ILE A 132 -1.88 -2.39 0.87
N ASP A 133 -1.97 -3.62 1.40
CA ASP A 133 -1.73 -3.90 2.82
C ASP A 133 -0.27 -4.36 2.92
N GLU A 134 0.56 -3.54 3.55
CA GLU A 134 2.00 -3.68 3.55
C GLU A 134 2.55 -4.19 4.89
N CYS A 135 3.76 -4.76 4.87
CA CYS A 135 4.43 -5.17 6.10
C CYS A 135 4.66 -3.99 7.07
N ASN A 136 4.83 -2.79 6.53
CA ASN A 136 5.08 -1.60 7.30
C ASN A 136 4.48 -0.35 6.63
N GLU A 137 3.25 0.01 6.97
CA GLU A 137 2.60 1.22 6.44
C GLU A 137 3.28 2.56 6.80
N SER A 138 4.32 2.55 7.64
CA SER A 138 4.96 3.77 8.16
C SER A 138 6.25 4.19 7.45
N ASN A 139 6.75 3.42 6.48
CA ASN A 139 7.98 3.71 5.73
C ASN A 139 7.72 4.13 4.26
N ASN A 140 6.46 4.44 3.94
CA ASN A 140 6.02 4.84 2.61
C ASN A 140 6.37 6.30 2.26
N GLU A 141 6.86 7.09 3.21
CA GLU A 141 7.14 8.52 3.03
C GLU A 141 8.64 8.84 3.00
N MET A 142 9.02 9.79 2.13
CA MET A 142 10.32 10.45 2.17
C MET A 142 10.17 11.96 1.95
N ASP A 143 10.75 12.74 2.86
CA ASP A 143 10.80 14.19 2.76
C ASP A 143 11.97 14.68 1.88
N GLY A 144 11.77 15.82 1.24
CA GLY A 144 12.78 16.54 0.48
C GLY A 144 12.63 18.05 0.63
N SER A 145 13.68 18.77 0.25
CA SER A 145 13.65 20.24 0.20
C SER A 145 14.44 20.75 -0.98
N ILE A 146 13.99 21.85 -1.57
CA ILE A 146 14.70 22.53 -2.65
C ILE A 146 14.45 24.04 -2.62
N CYS A 147 15.47 24.83 -2.92
CA CYS A 147 15.35 26.25 -3.18
C CYS A 147 15.44 26.53 -4.67
N CYS A 148 14.37 27.09 -5.22
CA CYS A 148 14.37 27.59 -6.59
C CYS A 148 15.32 28.79 -6.73
N PRO A 149 16.02 28.94 -7.87
CA PRO A 149 16.84 30.12 -8.12
C PRO A 149 15.98 31.40 -8.08
N ASN A 150 16.61 32.52 -7.73
CA ASN A 150 15.95 33.83 -7.73
C ASN A 150 15.80 34.40 -9.14
#